data_AF-A0A966XEH5-F1
#
_entry.id   AF-A0A966XEH5-F1
#
_cell.length_a   1.000
_cell.length_b   1.000
_cell.length_c   1.000
_cell.angle_alpha   90.00
_cell.angle_beta   90.00
_cell.angle_gamma   90.00
#
_symmetry.space_group_name_H-M   'P 1'
#
loop_
_entity.id
_entity.type
_entity.pdbx_description
1 polymer ?
#
loop_
_entity_poly.entity_id
_entity_poly.type
_entity_poly.pdbx_seq_one_letter_code
_entity_poly.pdbx_strand_id
1 'polypeptide(L)'
;MAVCSPSELKDALDILSAPDCVLISGGTDYFPALKRGGAERTLLNLMKVREMHGISLGRFGVRFGAALTWSEMIRADLPPAFDALKLAGKEVGSIQIQNAATLAGNLCNASPAADGVPALLALDAQVELQSAARGARQIPLTEFLKGVRKTDRLRDLRVAVGACSPVAQRLSLLEAEAIGRNLREIKVRDDHLSPLKPIDDVRASAEYRLEAAKEQIQRALHELSR
;
A
#
# COMPACT_ATOMS: atom_id res chain seq x y z
N MET A 1 -10.36 18.73 3.37
CA MET A 1 -9.77 17.65 2.53
C MET A 1 -9.39 18.24 1.18
N ALA A 2 -8.10 18.21 0.82
CA ALA A 2 -7.61 18.59 -0.51
C ALA A 2 -7.61 17.37 -1.45
N VAL A 3 -7.85 17.59 -2.74
CA VAL A 3 -7.80 16.53 -3.77
C VAL A 3 -6.79 16.92 -4.85
N CYS A 4 -5.81 16.05 -5.09
CA CYS A 4 -4.84 16.15 -6.17
C CYS A 4 -5.22 15.17 -7.28
N SER A 5 -5.28 15.62 -8.53
CA SER A 5 -5.68 14.79 -9.69
C SER A 5 -4.66 14.92 -10.82
N PRO A 6 -3.44 14.36 -10.67
CA PRO A 6 -2.44 14.36 -11.73
C PRO A 6 -2.91 13.55 -12.94
N SER A 7 -2.36 13.88 -14.12
CA SER A 7 -2.69 13.19 -15.37
C SER A 7 -1.67 12.15 -15.82
N GLU A 8 -0.51 12.12 -15.15
CA GLU A 8 0.64 11.28 -15.48
C GLU A 8 1.12 10.53 -14.22
N LEU A 9 1.68 9.34 -14.43
CA LEU A 9 2.10 8.45 -13.36
C LEU A 9 3.26 9.07 -12.56
N LYS A 10 4.19 9.73 -13.24
CA LYS A 10 5.32 10.39 -12.60
C LYS A 10 4.85 11.40 -11.54
N ASP A 11 3.95 12.30 -11.92
CA ASP A 11 3.41 13.31 -11.00
C ASP A 11 2.62 12.67 -9.84
N ALA A 12 1.89 11.59 -10.11
CA ALA A 12 1.19 10.85 -9.07
C ALA A 12 2.14 10.25 -8.03
N LEU A 13 3.27 9.69 -8.48
CA LEU A 13 4.29 9.13 -7.59
C LEU A 13 5.02 10.23 -6.80
N ASP A 14 5.29 11.37 -7.43
CA ASP A 14 5.88 12.54 -6.78
C ASP A 14 4.95 13.06 -5.67
N ILE A 15 3.64 13.19 -5.93
CA ILE A 15 2.64 13.58 -4.91
C ILE A 15 2.53 12.53 -3.80
N LEU A 16 2.55 11.24 -4.16
CA LEU A 16 2.46 10.14 -3.19
C LEU A 16 3.65 10.11 -2.22
N SER A 17 4.79 10.70 -2.59
CA SER A 17 5.96 10.81 -1.70
C SER A 17 5.74 11.77 -0.52
N ALA A 18 4.74 12.66 -0.61
CA ALA A 18 4.38 13.55 0.48
C ALA A 18 3.66 12.80 1.63
N PRO A 19 3.89 13.20 2.90
CA PRO A 19 3.20 12.59 4.04
C PRO A 19 1.68 12.80 3.98
N ASP A 20 0.93 11.90 4.61
CA ASP A 20 -0.53 11.96 4.80
C ASP A 20 -1.39 11.95 3.52
N CYS A 21 -0.82 11.45 2.43
CA CYS A 21 -1.53 11.23 1.17
C CYS A 21 -2.29 9.89 1.16
N VAL A 22 -3.56 9.91 0.75
CA VAL A 22 -4.39 8.71 0.56
C VAL A 22 -4.71 8.54 -0.92
N LEU A 23 -4.30 7.39 -1.48
CA LEU A 23 -4.70 7.01 -2.83
C LEU A 23 -6.21 6.78 -2.89
N ILE A 24 -6.86 7.42 -3.87
CA ILE A 24 -8.26 7.21 -4.19
C ILE A 24 -8.39 6.83 -5.67
N SER A 25 -9.19 5.81 -5.93
CA SER A 25 -9.61 5.43 -7.28
C SER A 25 -11.12 5.69 -7.37
N GLY A 26 -11.94 4.66 -7.59
CA GLY A 26 -13.41 4.78 -7.61
C GLY A 26 -14.06 5.28 -6.31
N GLY A 27 -13.37 5.12 -5.17
CA GLY A 27 -13.81 5.64 -3.86
C GLY A 27 -15.05 4.98 -3.26
N THR A 28 -15.62 3.96 -3.91
CA THR A 28 -16.87 3.29 -3.52
C THR A 28 -16.81 2.62 -2.16
N ASP A 29 -15.63 2.14 -1.74
CA ASP A 29 -15.40 1.61 -0.38
C ASP A 29 -14.83 2.65 0.59
N TYR A 30 -14.22 3.71 0.06
CA TYR A 30 -13.55 4.72 0.87
C TYR A 30 -14.54 5.71 1.49
N PHE A 31 -15.39 6.32 0.66
CA PHE A 31 -16.30 7.37 1.13
C PHE A 31 -17.33 6.85 2.14
N PRO A 32 -17.95 5.66 1.97
CA PRO A 32 -18.84 5.10 2.99
C PRO A 32 -18.13 4.74 4.30
N ALA A 33 -16.83 4.44 4.27
CA ALA A 33 -16.04 4.11 5.45
C ALA A 33 -15.53 5.35 6.22
N LEU A 34 -15.70 6.56 5.68
CA LEU A 34 -15.27 7.79 6.34
C LEU A 34 -16.09 8.04 7.62
N LYS A 35 -15.37 8.16 8.74
CA LYS A 35 -15.98 8.60 10.01
C LYS A 35 -16.07 10.13 10.05
N ARG A 36 -17.21 10.66 10.51
CA ARG A 36 -17.34 12.10 10.78
C ARG A 36 -16.28 12.54 11.80
N GLY A 37 -15.64 13.68 11.55
CA GLY A 37 -14.59 14.22 12.42
C GLY A 37 -13.21 13.57 12.26
N GLY A 38 -12.98 12.78 11.20
CA GLY A 38 -11.65 12.26 10.88
C GLY A 38 -10.66 13.37 10.52
N ALA A 39 -9.36 13.10 10.73
CA ALA A 39 -8.28 14.00 10.35
C ALA A 39 -8.34 14.34 8.84
N GLU A 40 -8.07 15.58 8.49
CA GLU A 40 -7.95 15.98 7.09
C GLU A 40 -6.79 15.25 6.44
N ARG A 41 -7.04 14.65 5.27
CA ARG A 41 -6.04 14.01 4.44
C ARG A 41 -6.10 14.53 3.02
N THR A 42 -4.98 14.51 2.34
CA THR A 42 -4.91 14.80 0.91
C THR A 42 -5.28 13.54 0.13
N LEU A 43 -6.28 13.63 -0.75
CA LEU A 43 -6.65 12.53 -1.63
C LEU A 43 -5.88 12.65 -2.95
N LEU A 44 -5.15 11.60 -3.33
CA LEU A 44 -4.54 11.48 -4.64
C LEU A 44 -5.42 10.63 -5.55
N ASN A 45 -6.11 11.29 -6.47
CA ASN A 45 -7.03 10.69 -7.42
C ASN A 45 -6.29 10.05 -8.60
N LEU A 46 -6.35 8.72 -8.66
CA LEU A 46 -5.72 7.93 -9.70
C LEU A 46 -6.55 7.84 -10.99
N MET A 47 -7.84 8.21 -10.96
CA MET A 47 -8.72 8.08 -12.14
C MET A 47 -8.35 9.02 -13.28
N LYS A 48 -7.45 10.00 -13.06
CA LYS A 48 -6.95 10.89 -14.11
C LYS A 48 -5.58 10.48 -14.66
N VAL A 49 -4.90 9.51 -14.05
CA VAL A 49 -3.58 9.05 -14.46
C VAL A 49 -3.72 8.13 -15.67
N ARG A 50 -3.28 8.59 -16.84
CA ARG A 50 -3.52 7.93 -18.15
C ARG A 50 -2.98 6.50 -18.19
N GLU A 51 -1.80 6.27 -17.62
CA GLU A 51 -1.08 4.99 -17.62
C GLU A 51 -1.75 3.93 -16.72
N MET A 52 -2.67 4.35 -15.85
CA MET A 52 -3.44 3.46 -14.98
C MET A 52 -4.70 2.93 -15.65
N HIS A 53 -5.02 3.34 -16.88
CA HIS A 53 -6.22 2.90 -17.58
C HIS A 53 -5.97 1.81 -18.60
N GLY A 54 -7.07 1.17 -19.02
CA GLY A 54 -7.08 0.29 -20.16
C GLY A 54 -6.66 -1.14 -19.86
N ILE A 55 -6.63 -1.91 -20.95
CA ILE A 55 -6.32 -3.34 -20.97
C ILE A 55 -5.35 -3.55 -22.12
N SER A 56 -4.24 -4.23 -21.85
CA SER A 56 -3.30 -4.61 -22.91
C SER A 56 -3.05 -6.11 -22.90
N LEU A 57 -3.14 -6.71 -24.08
CA LEU A 57 -2.79 -8.11 -24.30
C LEU A 57 -1.29 -8.17 -24.62
N GLY A 58 -0.54 -8.85 -23.76
CA GLY A 58 0.87 -9.11 -23.94
C GLY A 58 1.13 -10.57 -24.30
N ARG A 59 2.39 -10.88 -24.62
CA ARG A 59 2.83 -12.25 -24.93
C ARG A 59 2.64 -13.24 -23.76
N PHE A 60 2.63 -12.73 -22.54
CA PHE A 60 2.63 -13.54 -21.31
C PHE A 60 1.34 -13.40 -20.48
N GLY A 61 0.32 -12.71 -20.99
CA GLY A 61 -0.94 -12.52 -20.28
C GLY A 61 -1.60 -11.18 -20.60
N VAL A 62 -2.60 -10.84 -19.80
CA VAL A 62 -3.37 -9.59 -19.91
C VAL A 62 -2.98 -8.66 -18.77
N ARG A 63 -2.65 -7.41 -19.10
CA ARG A 63 -2.40 -6.36 -18.11
C ARG A 63 -3.66 -5.51 -17.98
N PHE A 64 -4.15 -5.38 -16.75
CA PHE A 64 -5.24 -4.48 -16.40
C PHE A 64 -4.69 -3.23 -15.73
N GLY A 65 -5.06 -2.06 -16.23
CA GLY A 65 -4.74 -0.80 -15.56
C GLY A 65 -5.41 -0.70 -14.18
N ALA A 66 -4.74 -0.07 -13.21
CA ALA A 66 -5.28 0.03 -11.84
C ALA A 66 -6.55 0.89 -11.72
N ALA A 67 -6.77 1.79 -12.67
CA ALA A 67 -7.97 2.62 -12.78
C ALA A 67 -9.06 1.99 -13.67
N LEU A 68 -8.85 0.76 -14.17
CA LEU A 68 -9.86 0.02 -14.93
C LEU A 68 -11.08 -0.27 -14.05
N THR A 69 -12.23 0.24 -14.47
CA THR A 69 -13.51 0.02 -13.79
C THR A 69 -14.05 -1.39 -14.03
N TRP A 70 -14.94 -1.84 -13.15
CA TRP A 70 -15.64 -3.11 -13.35
C TRP A 70 -16.45 -3.13 -14.64
N SER A 71 -17.15 -2.04 -14.95
CA SER A 71 -17.92 -1.90 -16.19
C SER A 71 -17.07 -2.03 -17.45
N GLU A 72 -15.86 -1.45 -17.46
CA GLU A 72 -14.91 -1.60 -18.57
C GLU A 72 -14.42 -3.05 -18.69
N MET A 73 -14.04 -3.68 -17.57
CA MET A 73 -13.59 -5.08 -17.56
C MET A 73 -14.68 -6.05 -18.06
N ILE A 74 -15.92 -5.88 -17.61
CA ILE A 74 -17.06 -6.72 -18.01
C ILE A 74 -17.28 -6.65 -19.54
N ARG A 75 -17.14 -5.47 -20.13
CA ARG A 75 -17.36 -5.21 -21.56
C ARG A 75 -16.16 -5.52 -22.44
N ALA A 76 -14.99 -5.71 -21.85
CA ALA A 76 -13.75 -5.95 -22.58
C ALA A 76 -13.83 -7.24 -23.40
N ASP A 77 -13.28 -7.22 -24.60
CA ASP A 77 -13.06 -8.43 -25.38
C ASP A 77 -11.85 -9.18 -24.77
N LEU A 78 -12.12 -10.25 -24.03
CA LEU A 78 -11.13 -11.02 -23.28
C LEU A 78 -11.36 -12.51 -23.56
N PRO A 79 -10.30 -13.34 -23.55
CA PRO A 79 -10.43 -14.78 -23.71
C PRO A 79 -11.38 -15.41 -22.67
N PRO A 80 -11.99 -16.57 -22.96
CA PRO A 80 -12.90 -17.27 -22.04
C PRO A 80 -12.33 -17.55 -20.65
N ALA A 81 -11.00 -17.63 -20.52
CA ALA A 81 -10.33 -17.76 -19.23
C ALA A 81 -10.72 -16.64 -18.23
N PHE A 82 -11.14 -15.47 -18.71
CA PHE A 82 -11.55 -14.34 -17.88
C PHE A 82 -13.06 -14.30 -17.58
N ASP A 83 -13.84 -15.29 -18.02
CA ASP A 83 -15.29 -15.30 -17.84
C ASP A 83 -15.67 -15.31 -16.35
N ALA A 84 -14.94 -16.05 -15.52
CA ALA A 84 -15.14 -16.04 -14.07
C ALA A 84 -14.93 -14.63 -13.47
N LEU A 85 -13.92 -13.89 -13.94
CA LEU A 85 -13.66 -12.53 -13.49
C LEU A 85 -14.76 -11.57 -13.94
N LYS A 86 -15.24 -11.71 -15.20
CA LYS A 86 -16.37 -10.95 -15.73
C LYS A 86 -17.66 -11.22 -14.95
N LEU A 87 -17.93 -12.47 -14.61
CA LEU A 87 -19.08 -12.86 -13.80
C LEU A 87 -18.99 -12.24 -12.40
N ALA A 88 -17.84 -12.35 -11.73
CA ALA A 88 -17.61 -11.69 -10.45
C ALA A 88 -17.89 -10.18 -10.54
N GLY A 89 -17.41 -9.52 -11.60
CA GLY A 89 -17.66 -8.09 -11.82
C GLY A 89 -19.14 -7.71 -11.94
N LYS A 90 -19.97 -8.58 -12.52
CA LYS A 90 -21.43 -8.33 -12.63
C LYS A 90 -22.14 -8.39 -11.28
N GLU A 91 -21.57 -9.12 -10.32
CA GLU A 91 -22.09 -9.23 -8.95
C GLU A 91 -21.57 -8.14 -8.02
N VAL A 92 -20.59 -7.33 -8.45
CA VAL A 92 -20.06 -6.21 -7.65
C VAL A 92 -21.08 -5.08 -7.61
N GLY A 93 -21.82 -4.99 -6.50
CA GLY A 93 -22.73 -3.88 -6.22
C GLY A 93 -23.72 -3.58 -7.35
N SER A 94 -24.12 -2.31 -7.49
CA SER A 94 -24.98 -1.86 -8.59
C SER A 94 -24.15 -1.40 -9.80
N ILE A 95 -24.80 -1.21 -10.95
CA ILE A 95 -24.17 -0.67 -12.16
C ILE A 95 -23.45 0.68 -11.88
N GLN A 96 -23.99 1.52 -11.00
CA GLN A 96 -23.35 2.77 -10.59
C GLN A 96 -22.04 2.52 -9.83
N ILE A 97 -22.01 1.51 -8.96
CA ILE A 97 -20.78 1.07 -8.30
C ILE A 97 -19.82 0.51 -9.34
N GLN A 98 -20.27 -0.32 -10.28
CA GLN A 98 -19.42 -0.93 -11.32
C GLN A 98 -18.79 0.12 -12.25
N ASN A 99 -19.49 1.22 -12.52
CA ASN A 99 -18.98 2.33 -13.33
C ASN A 99 -17.91 3.18 -12.62
N ALA A 100 -17.79 3.08 -11.30
CA ALA A 100 -16.85 3.87 -10.50
C ALA A 100 -15.75 3.01 -9.88
N ALA A 101 -16.13 1.90 -9.25
CA ALA A 101 -15.24 0.96 -8.59
C ALA A 101 -14.29 0.31 -9.60
N THR A 102 -13.04 0.15 -9.19
CA THR A 102 -11.98 -0.40 -10.02
C THR A 102 -11.53 -1.76 -9.52
N LEU A 103 -11.00 -2.56 -10.45
CA LEU A 103 -10.48 -3.88 -10.14
C LEU A 103 -9.35 -3.80 -9.10
N ALA A 104 -8.38 -2.88 -9.30
CA ALA A 104 -7.30 -2.70 -8.34
C ALA A 104 -7.77 -2.03 -7.03
N GLY A 105 -8.84 -1.22 -7.06
CA GLY A 105 -9.49 -0.70 -5.86
C GLY A 105 -10.05 -1.82 -4.99
N ASN A 106 -10.76 -2.77 -5.59
CA ASN A 106 -11.26 -3.98 -4.93
C ASN A 106 -10.11 -4.80 -4.30
N LEU A 107 -9.02 -4.97 -5.06
CA LEU A 107 -7.82 -5.67 -4.59
C LEU A 107 -7.12 -4.97 -3.42
N CYS A 108 -6.88 -3.67 -3.55
CA CYS A 108 -6.19 -2.86 -2.53
C CYS A 108 -7.04 -2.62 -1.27
N ASN A 109 -8.36 -2.79 -1.37
CA ASN A 109 -9.25 -2.81 -0.22
C ASN A 109 -9.06 -4.09 0.61
N ALA A 110 -8.75 -5.22 -0.03
CA ALA A 110 -8.51 -6.52 0.61
C ALA A 110 -9.64 -6.93 1.57
N SER A 111 -10.89 -6.70 1.17
CA SER A 111 -12.05 -7.19 1.90
C SER A 111 -12.13 -8.73 1.77
N PRO A 112 -12.55 -9.47 2.80
CA PRO A 112 -12.83 -10.90 2.68
C PRO A 112 -13.92 -11.20 1.64
N ALA A 113 -14.80 -10.22 1.39
CA ALA A 113 -15.87 -10.28 0.40
C ALA A 113 -15.47 -9.62 -0.93
N ALA A 114 -14.17 -9.53 -1.26
CA ALA A 114 -13.73 -8.92 -2.52
C ALA A 114 -13.97 -9.89 -3.69
N ASP A 115 -14.99 -9.61 -4.51
CA ASP A 115 -15.47 -10.51 -5.56
C ASP A 115 -14.41 -10.83 -6.64
N GLY A 116 -13.51 -9.89 -6.92
CA GLY A 116 -12.45 -10.09 -7.93
C GLY A 116 -11.33 -11.03 -7.50
N VAL A 117 -11.11 -11.18 -6.19
CA VAL A 117 -9.94 -11.88 -5.66
C VAL A 117 -9.92 -13.37 -6.04
N PRO A 118 -11.01 -14.15 -5.87
CA PRO A 118 -11.01 -15.57 -6.23
C PRO A 118 -10.66 -15.82 -7.71
N ALA A 119 -11.26 -15.04 -8.63
CA ALA A 119 -11.00 -15.20 -10.06
C ALA A 119 -9.56 -14.81 -10.42
N LEU A 120 -9.02 -13.74 -9.82
CA LEU A 120 -7.62 -13.34 -10.04
C LEU A 120 -6.62 -14.35 -9.47
N LEU A 121 -6.92 -14.98 -8.33
CA LEU A 121 -6.09 -16.05 -7.77
C LEU A 121 -6.07 -17.28 -8.68
N ALA A 122 -7.22 -17.67 -9.23
CA ALA A 122 -7.31 -18.79 -10.18
C ALA A 122 -6.57 -18.52 -11.51
N LEU A 123 -6.38 -17.24 -11.85
CA LEU A 123 -5.62 -16.80 -13.02
C LEU A 123 -4.12 -16.60 -12.74
N ASP A 124 -3.63 -17.00 -11.56
CA ASP A 124 -2.24 -16.78 -11.11
C ASP A 124 -1.80 -15.31 -11.27
N ALA A 125 -2.72 -14.38 -11.00
CA ALA A 125 -2.48 -12.97 -11.24
C ALA A 125 -1.29 -12.44 -10.42
N GLN A 126 -0.61 -11.45 -11.00
CA GLN A 126 0.45 -10.69 -10.33
C GLN A 126 0.04 -9.23 -10.20
N VAL A 127 0.57 -8.57 -9.16
CA VAL A 127 0.38 -7.16 -8.90
C VAL A 127 1.66 -6.42 -9.22
N GLU A 128 1.58 -5.45 -10.12
CA GLU A 128 2.67 -4.51 -10.40
C GLU A 128 2.56 -3.31 -9.45
N LEU A 129 3.61 -3.09 -8.67
CA LEU A 129 3.73 -1.97 -7.73
C LEU A 129 4.79 -1.01 -8.24
N GLN A 130 4.40 0.27 -8.37
CA GLN A 130 5.30 1.33 -8.79
C GLN A 130 5.68 2.23 -7.61
N SER A 131 6.96 2.61 -7.55
CA SER A 131 7.51 3.56 -6.58
C SER A 131 8.38 4.60 -7.29
N ALA A 132 8.32 5.86 -6.87
CA ALA A 132 9.23 6.90 -7.33
C ALA A 132 10.70 6.53 -7.06
N ALA A 133 10.99 6.02 -5.85
CA ALA A 133 12.36 5.76 -5.41
C ALA A 133 12.93 4.42 -5.88
N ARG A 134 12.08 3.42 -6.13
CA ARG A 134 12.52 2.03 -6.37
C ARG A 134 12.11 1.44 -7.71
N GLY A 135 11.35 2.19 -8.51
CA GLY A 135 10.82 1.69 -9.78
C GLY A 135 9.69 0.68 -9.61
N ALA A 136 9.54 -0.21 -10.58
CA ALA A 136 8.49 -1.22 -10.63
C ALA A 136 8.95 -2.53 -9.99
N ARG A 137 8.05 -3.21 -9.29
CA ARG A 137 8.19 -4.63 -8.94
C ARG A 137 6.89 -5.37 -9.17
N GLN A 138 6.98 -6.66 -9.51
CA GLN A 138 5.83 -7.54 -9.61
C GLN A 138 5.84 -8.52 -8.44
N ILE A 139 4.67 -8.78 -7.86
CA ILE A 139 4.48 -9.71 -6.75
C ILE A 139 3.29 -10.63 -7.06
N PRO A 140 3.38 -11.95 -6.82
CA PRO A 140 2.22 -12.84 -6.94
C PRO A 140 1.06 -12.36 -6.07
N LEU A 141 -0.18 -12.50 -6.55
CA LEU A 141 -1.35 -12.06 -5.79
C LEU A 141 -1.48 -12.79 -4.43
N THR A 142 -1.10 -14.07 -4.40
CA THR A 142 -1.02 -14.90 -3.18
C THR A 142 -0.12 -14.29 -2.12
N GLU A 143 0.92 -13.57 -2.51
CA GLU A 143 1.82 -12.88 -1.59
C GLU A 143 1.39 -11.44 -1.30
N PHE A 144 0.66 -10.80 -2.21
CA PHE A 144 0.18 -9.44 -2.03
C PHE A 144 -0.91 -9.33 -0.95
N LEU A 145 -1.81 -10.31 -0.85
CA LEU A 145 -2.88 -10.36 0.15
C LEU A 145 -2.35 -10.96 1.46
N LYS A 146 -2.25 -10.15 2.51
CA LYS A 146 -1.69 -10.55 3.83
C LYS A 146 -2.77 -10.78 4.90
N GLY A 147 -4.05 -10.70 4.53
CA GLY A 147 -5.19 -10.90 5.42
C GLY A 147 -6.26 -9.82 5.28
N VAL A 148 -7.24 -9.83 6.18
CA VAL A 148 -8.39 -8.91 6.17
C VAL A 148 -7.93 -7.46 6.21
N ARG A 149 -8.22 -6.70 5.15
CA ARG A 149 -7.78 -5.29 4.96
C ARG A 149 -6.26 -5.09 5.04
N LYS A 150 -5.48 -6.16 4.83
CA LYS A 150 -4.02 -6.15 4.88
C LYS A 150 -3.44 -6.57 3.52
N THR A 151 -2.64 -5.70 2.94
CA THR A 151 -1.90 -5.93 1.69
C THR A 151 -0.40 -5.77 1.95
N ASP A 152 0.45 -6.23 1.05
CA ASP A 152 1.91 -5.98 1.05
C ASP A 152 2.26 -4.51 0.69
N ARG A 153 1.58 -3.56 1.34
CA ARG A 153 1.80 -2.12 1.27
C ARG A 153 1.96 -1.62 2.71
N LEU A 154 3.18 -1.34 3.16
CA LEU A 154 3.37 -0.68 4.45
C LEU A 154 2.87 0.76 4.33
N ARG A 155 1.65 1.05 4.83
CA ARG A 155 1.03 2.37 4.70
C ARG A 155 1.32 3.29 5.87
N ASP A 156 1.64 2.71 7.03
CA ASP A 156 1.95 3.45 8.24
C ASP A 156 2.84 2.62 9.16
N LEU A 157 3.80 3.27 9.81
CA LEU A 157 4.65 2.70 10.84
C LEU A 157 4.90 3.75 11.91
N ARG A 158 4.84 3.35 13.18
CA ARG A 158 5.22 4.18 14.31
C ARG A 158 6.25 3.45 15.14
N VAL A 159 7.37 4.11 15.43
CA VAL A 159 8.48 3.54 16.21
C VAL A 159 8.84 4.52 17.31
N ALA A 160 8.75 4.07 18.55
CA ALA A 160 9.20 4.81 19.72
C ALA A 160 10.10 3.94 20.60
N VAL A 161 11.11 4.56 21.19
CA VAL A 161 12.08 3.91 22.06
C VAL A 161 12.04 4.56 23.44
N GLY A 162 11.75 3.76 24.47
CA GLY A 162 11.89 4.15 25.87
C GLY A 162 13.27 3.75 26.43
N ALA A 163 13.63 4.31 27.59
CA ALA A 163 14.82 3.94 28.36
C ALA A 163 16.20 4.06 27.66
N CYS A 164 16.26 4.72 26.50
CA CYS A 164 17.50 5.05 25.77
C CYS A 164 17.71 6.58 25.61
N SER A 165 16.95 7.36 26.38
CA SER A 165 16.94 8.83 26.44
C SER A 165 16.28 9.27 27.75
N PRO A 166 16.42 10.55 28.18
CA PRO A 166 15.70 11.08 29.34
C PRO A 166 14.17 10.93 29.23
N VAL A 167 13.64 10.98 28.01
CA VAL A 167 12.23 10.70 27.70
C VAL A 167 12.15 9.81 26.45
N ALA A 168 11.05 9.06 26.31
CA ALA A 168 10.82 8.23 25.13
C ALA A 168 10.91 9.07 23.85
N GLN A 169 11.60 8.55 22.84
CA GLN A 169 11.81 9.25 21.57
C GLN A 169 11.12 8.51 20.44
N ARG A 170 10.50 9.27 19.53
CA ARG A 170 9.94 8.75 18.29
C ARG A 170 10.98 8.80 17.18
N LEU A 171 11.07 7.73 16.39
CA LEU A 171 12.07 7.59 15.32
C LEU A 171 11.47 7.89 13.94
N SER A 172 11.07 9.15 13.72
CA SER A 172 10.34 9.57 12.52
C SER A 172 11.07 9.30 11.20
N LEU A 173 12.41 9.32 11.19
CA LEU A 173 13.20 9.00 10.00
C LEU A 173 13.02 7.53 9.59
N LEU A 174 13.14 6.61 10.55
CA LEU A 174 12.90 5.18 10.31
C LEU A 174 11.46 4.93 9.86
N GLU A 175 10.48 5.61 10.46
CA GLU A 175 9.08 5.52 10.04
C GLU A 175 8.89 5.95 8.58
N ALA A 176 9.43 7.10 8.20
CA ALA A 176 9.34 7.63 6.83
C ALA A 176 10.00 6.70 5.81
N GLU A 177 11.19 6.17 6.12
CA GLU A 177 11.88 5.24 5.24
C GLU A 177 11.22 3.88 5.15
N ALA A 178 10.55 3.44 6.21
CA ALA A 178 9.87 2.16 6.22
C ALA A 178 8.65 2.15 5.30
N ILE A 179 7.94 3.28 5.18
CA ILE A 179 6.68 3.36 4.44
C ILE A 179 6.88 2.88 3.00
N GLY A 180 5.99 1.98 2.58
CA GLY A 180 6.01 1.30 1.30
C GLY A 180 7.07 0.19 1.16
N ARG A 181 7.90 -0.07 2.17
CA ARG A 181 8.88 -1.17 2.17
C ARG A 181 8.33 -2.43 2.82
N ASN A 182 8.88 -3.56 2.43
CA ASN A 182 8.73 -4.79 3.21
C ASN A 182 9.55 -4.60 4.50
N LEU A 183 8.90 -4.74 5.65
CA LEU A 183 9.52 -4.57 6.97
C LEU A 183 10.71 -5.52 7.20
N ARG A 184 10.75 -6.70 6.54
CA ARG A 184 11.88 -7.65 6.60
C ARG A 184 13.15 -7.15 5.90
N GLU A 185 13.00 -6.22 4.96
CA GLU A 185 14.12 -5.69 4.16
C GLU A 185 14.68 -4.38 4.74
N ILE A 186 14.07 -3.86 5.81
CA ILE A 186 14.51 -2.63 6.45
C ILE A 186 15.70 -2.94 7.34
N LYS A 187 16.82 -2.26 7.11
CA LYS A 187 17.98 -2.27 8.01
C LYS A 187 17.95 -1.02 8.88
N VAL A 188 17.94 -1.20 10.20
CA VAL A 188 18.09 -0.09 11.14
C VAL A 188 19.55 0.40 11.12
N ARG A 189 19.75 1.68 10.82
CA ARG A 189 21.04 2.36 10.73
C ARG A 189 21.19 3.36 11.88
N ASP A 190 22.40 3.87 12.07
CA ASP A 190 22.71 4.73 13.23
C ASP A 190 22.07 6.12 13.12
N ASP A 191 21.88 6.62 11.90
CA ASP A 191 21.14 7.87 11.61
C ASP A 191 19.68 7.81 12.08
N HIS A 192 19.04 6.64 12.01
CA HIS A 192 17.70 6.42 12.54
C HIS A 192 17.62 6.62 14.06
N LEU A 193 18.73 6.42 14.77
CA LEU A 193 18.83 6.52 16.22
C LEU A 193 19.25 7.91 16.69
N SER A 194 19.49 8.86 15.79
CA SER A 194 19.93 10.22 16.11
C SER A 194 19.10 11.00 17.16
N PRO A 195 17.78 10.74 17.35
CA PRO A 195 17.01 11.34 18.45
C PRO A 195 17.39 10.81 19.83
N LEU A 196 18.02 9.63 19.91
CA LEU A 196 18.39 9.00 21.19
C LEU A 196 19.56 9.73 21.85
N LYS A 197 19.49 9.87 23.17
CA LYS A 197 20.47 10.56 24.04
C LYS A 197 20.78 9.66 25.23
N PRO A 198 21.44 8.52 25.01
CA PRO A 198 21.76 7.57 26.07
C PRO A 198 22.78 8.17 27.04
N ILE A 199 22.80 7.64 28.27
CA ILE A 199 23.80 7.97 29.29
C ILE A 199 24.50 6.70 29.75
N ASP A 200 25.71 6.85 30.26
CA ASP A 200 26.40 5.79 30.98
C ASP A 200 25.84 5.68 32.41
N ASP A 201 25.54 4.46 32.85
CA ASP A 201 25.24 4.16 34.25
C ASP A 201 25.55 2.70 34.61
N VAL A 202 25.23 2.30 35.85
CA VAL A 202 25.46 0.95 36.37
C VAL A 202 24.80 -0.17 35.56
N ARG A 203 23.78 0.14 34.74
CA ARG A 203 23.04 -0.86 33.96
C ARG A 203 23.70 -1.12 32.61
N ALA A 204 24.28 -0.09 31.99
CA ALA A 204 24.94 -0.19 30.68
C ALA A 204 25.62 1.13 30.26
N SER A 205 26.63 1.03 29.40
CA SER A 205 27.19 2.17 28.68
C SER A 205 26.20 2.75 27.66
N ALA A 206 26.40 4.03 27.33
CA ALA A 206 25.64 4.76 26.34
C ALA A 206 25.70 4.08 24.95
N GLU A 207 26.89 3.61 24.57
CA GLU A 207 27.15 2.87 23.34
C GLU A 207 26.34 1.56 23.29
N TYR A 208 26.42 0.76 24.35
CA TYR A 208 25.68 -0.51 24.43
C TYR A 208 24.17 -0.29 24.34
N ARG A 209 23.66 0.79 24.95
CA ARG A 209 22.22 1.13 24.90
C ARG A 209 21.75 1.43 23.47
N LEU A 210 22.56 2.09 22.65
CA LEU A 210 22.24 2.34 21.24
C LEU A 210 22.24 1.05 20.43
N GLU A 211 23.26 0.21 20.59
CA GLU A 211 23.34 -1.09 19.93
C GLU A 211 22.16 -2.00 20.31
N ALA A 212 21.82 -2.06 21.60
CA ALA A 212 20.67 -2.81 22.08
C ALA A 212 19.35 -2.25 21.51
N ALA A 213 19.17 -0.93 21.48
CA ALA A 213 17.99 -0.31 20.88
C ALA A 213 17.87 -0.66 19.40
N LYS A 214 18.96 -0.56 18.63
CA LYS A 214 19.03 -0.91 17.20
C LYS A 214 18.57 -2.34 16.95
N GLU A 215 19.13 -3.30 17.70
CA GLU A 215 18.82 -4.72 17.58
C GLU A 215 17.36 -5.02 17.96
N GLN A 216 16.85 -4.41 19.04
CA GLN A 216 15.45 -4.60 19.45
C GLN A 216 14.47 -4.03 18.43
N ILE A 217 14.77 -2.86 17.85
CA ILE A 217 13.96 -2.32 16.76
C ILE A 217 13.99 -3.26 15.55
N GLN A 218 15.17 -3.75 15.14
CA GLN A 218 15.31 -4.67 14.01
C GLN A 218 14.46 -5.94 14.22
N ARG A 219 14.50 -6.53 15.42
CA ARG A 219 13.67 -7.70 15.78
C ARG A 219 12.18 -7.38 15.74
N ALA A 220 11.77 -6.26 16.32
CA ALA A 220 10.37 -5.84 16.32
C ALA A 220 9.82 -5.67 14.88
N LEU A 221 10.61 -5.08 13.97
CA LEU A 221 10.24 -4.96 12.56
C LEU A 221 10.06 -6.34 11.91
N HIS A 222 10.95 -7.30 12.19
CA HIS A 222 10.83 -8.67 11.67
C HIS A 222 9.61 -9.42 12.24
N GLU A 223 9.30 -9.24 13.53
CA GLU A 223 8.12 -9.87 14.15
C GLU A 223 6.81 -9.32 13.60
N LEU A 224 6.72 -8.01 13.39
CA LEU A 224 5.56 -7.36 12.74
C LEU A 224 5.38 -7.78 11.27
N SER A 225 6.40 -8.40 10.68
CA SER A 225 6.39 -8.93 9.31
C SER A 225 5.95 -10.40 9.21
N ARG A 226 5.51 -11.01 10.31
CA ARG A 226 4.93 -12.36 10.33
C ARG A 226 3.43 -12.30 10.06
#